data_AF-A0A840MKF3-F1
#
_entry.id   AF-A0A840MKF3-F1
#
_cell.length_a   1.000
_cell.length_b   1.000
_cell.length_c   1.000
_cell.angle_alpha   90.00
_cell.angle_beta   90.00
_cell.angle_gamma   90.00
#
_symmetry.space_group_name_H-M   'P 1'
#
loop_
_entity.id
_entity.type
_entity.pdbx_description
1 polymer ?
#
loop_
_entity_poly.entity_id
_entity_poly.type
_entity_poly.pdbx_seq_one_letter_code
_entity_poly.pdbx_strand_id
1 'polypeptide(L)'
;MAKLIQSLKQWVKGVLSAQHAKKREAEIKAEAPHITKTMIVEGLRAMGIVPGDVVMLHSSLKSLGYVDGGAQAVLEAVHEAVSPGGTLVVPTYYLPGGTIYNTCQMTDYVFDPREHGSNLGALPDTFLKMPGIRRSIHPTHSVSALGPQAEYIVSTHHLAPSIFGEGSPWERCLQVNAKVLGLGITMGPVTFYHLLEDMWLDRFPLPVRLPEVFKLKCRDWEGQLIEVPVTPLDPQYNPRRIDNKARADLQQFFMDDFSRVGILKPGKVGEASAWYVTAQDFYARLEWLAARGITIYAEPEQIAKPVLE
;
A
#
# COMPACT_ATOMS: atom_id res chain seq x y z
N MET A 1 -13.88 40.62 9.66
CA MET A 1 -13.39 40.93 8.29
C MET A 1 -12.23 40.04 7.85
N ALA A 2 -11.14 39.90 8.61
CA ALA A 2 -9.96 39.09 8.21
C ALA A 2 -10.25 37.60 7.93
N LYS A 3 -11.02 36.92 8.80
CA LYS A 3 -11.40 35.49 8.60
C LYS A 3 -12.24 35.27 7.32
N LEU A 4 -13.11 36.23 6.98
CA LEU A 4 -13.95 36.17 5.79
C LEU A 4 -13.11 36.30 4.51
N ILE A 5 -12.15 37.23 4.50
CA ILE A 5 -11.21 37.44 3.38
C ILE A 5 -10.30 36.22 3.19
N GLN A 6 -9.86 35.58 4.28
CA GLN A 6 -9.02 34.38 4.22
C GLN A 6 -9.79 33.16 3.67
N SER A 7 -11.04 32.97 4.11
CA SER A 7 -11.95 31.96 3.57
C SER A 7 -12.19 32.17 2.07
N LEU A 8 -12.46 33.41 1.65
CA LEU A 8 -12.64 33.75 0.24
C LEU A 8 -11.39 33.45 -0.60
N LYS A 9 -10.20 33.79 -0.09
CA LYS A 9 -8.92 33.49 -0.77
C LYS A 9 -8.68 31.97 -0.91
N GLN A 10 -8.99 31.19 0.12
CA GLN A 10 -8.89 29.73 0.07
C GLN A 10 -9.87 29.13 -0.92
N TRP A 11 -11.10 29.62 -0.94
CA TRP A 11 -12.11 29.21 -1.92
C TRP A 11 -11.69 29.53 -3.36
N VAL A 12 -11.26 30.77 -3.65
CA VAL A 12 -10.75 31.17 -4.98
C VAL A 12 -9.56 30.31 -5.39
N LYS A 13 -8.62 30.06 -4.47
CA LYS A 13 -7.47 29.17 -4.74
C LYS A 13 -7.91 27.74 -5.08
N GLY A 14 -8.93 27.23 -4.40
CA GLY A 14 -9.52 25.91 -4.67
C GLY A 14 -10.23 25.82 -6.02
N VAL A 15 -10.95 26.88 -6.41
CA VAL A 15 -11.59 26.95 -7.73
C VAL A 15 -10.55 27.00 -8.84
N LEU A 16 -9.52 27.84 -8.69
CA LEU A 16 -8.43 27.94 -9.67
C LEU A 16 -7.64 26.63 -9.77
N SER A 17 -7.33 25.95 -8.65
CA SER A 17 -6.65 24.66 -8.70
C SER A 17 -7.49 23.58 -9.37
N ALA A 18 -8.81 23.55 -9.13
CA ALA A 18 -9.72 22.63 -9.81
C ALA A 18 -9.81 22.91 -11.32
N GLN A 19 -9.86 24.18 -11.73
CA GLN A 19 -9.84 24.58 -13.14
C GLN A 19 -8.51 24.22 -13.81
N HIS A 20 -7.38 24.46 -13.16
CA HIS A 20 -6.06 24.07 -13.66
C HIS A 20 -5.92 22.55 -13.77
N ALA A 21 -6.43 21.79 -12.78
CA ALA A 21 -6.45 20.34 -12.83
C ALA A 21 -7.30 19.83 -14.01
N LYS A 22 -8.49 20.40 -14.21
CA LYS A 22 -9.39 20.03 -15.31
C LYS A 22 -8.82 20.39 -16.69
N LYS A 23 -8.17 21.56 -16.81
CA LYS A 23 -7.47 21.97 -18.04
C LYS A 23 -6.30 21.05 -18.34
N ARG A 24 -5.46 20.75 -17.34
CA ARG A 24 -4.32 19.84 -17.47
C ARG A 24 -4.76 18.41 -17.78
N GLU A 25 -5.88 17.95 -17.22
CA GLU A 25 -6.49 16.67 -17.58
C GLU A 25 -6.97 16.66 -19.03
N ALA A 26 -7.59 17.74 -19.51
CA ALA A 26 -8.02 17.86 -20.91
C ALA A 26 -6.83 17.92 -21.89
N GLU A 27 -5.75 18.63 -21.54
CA GLU A 27 -4.51 18.69 -22.33
C GLU A 27 -3.81 17.32 -22.38
N ILE A 28 -3.65 16.67 -21.22
CA ILE A 28 -3.09 15.31 -21.15
C ILE A 28 -3.95 14.33 -21.95
N LYS A 29 -5.28 14.43 -21.86
CA LYS A 29 -6.21 13.61 -22.65
C LYS A 29 -6.03 13.82 -24.15
N ALA A 30 -5.68 15.02 -24.59
CA ALA A 30 -5.55 15.33 -26.02
C ALA A 30 -4.20 14.89 -26.61
N GLU A 31 -3.14 14.86 -25.79
CA GLU A 31 -1.76 14.68 -26.28
C GLU A 31 -1.08 13.38 -25.81
N ALA A 32 -1.55 12.74 -24.74
CA ALA A 32 -0.92 11.54 -24.20
C ALA A 32 -1.40 10.25 -24.89
N PRO A 33 -0.53 9.23 -25.00
CA PRO A 33 -0.97 7.89 -25.35
C PRO A 33 -2.06 7.41 -24.39
N HIS A 34 -3.21 7.02 -24.94
CA HIS A 34 -4.32 6.50 -24.16
C HIS A 34 -4.04 5.07 -23.72
N ILE A 35 -4.09 4.84 -22.41
CA ILE A 35 -4.00 3.51 -21.83
C ILE A 35 -5.41 2.98 -21.59
N THR A 36 -5.80 1.96 -22.35
CA THR A 36 -7.10 1.32 -22.22
C THR A 36 -7.09 0.23 -21.15
N LYS A 37 -8.26 -0.11 -20.61
CA LYS A 37 -8.43 -1.25 -19.70
C LYS A 37 -7.83 -2.55 -20.28
N THR A 38 -8.07 -2.83 -21.56
CA THR A 38 -7.55 -4.02 -22.25
C THR A 38 -6.03 -4.07 -22.26
N MET A 39 -5.36 -2.95 -22.56
CA MET A 39 -3.89 -2.87 -22.52
C MET A 39 -3.33 -3.16 -21.12
N ILE A 40 -4.05 -2.74 -20.07
CA ILE A 40 -3.65 -3.03 -18.69
C ILE A 40 -3.77 -4.54 -18.43
N VAL A 41 -4.90 -5.16 -18.79
CA VAL A 41 -5.12 -6.61 -18.63
C VAL A 41 -4.05 -7.42 -19.37
N GLU A 42 -3.78 -7.07 -20.63
CA GLU A 42 -2.79 -7.74 -21.47
C GLU A 42 -1.37 -7.60 -20.90
N GLY A 43 -0.98 -6.40 -20.45
CA GLY A 43 0.32 -6.17 -19.82
C GLY A 43 0.51 -6.97 -18.53
N LEU A 44 -0.53 -7.01 -17.68
CA LEU A 44 -0.52 -7.82 -16.45
C LEU A 44 -0.41 -9.32 -16.75
N ARG A 45 -1.15 -9.81 -17.75
CA ARG A 45 -1.07 -11.23 -18.17
C ARG A 45 0.27 -11.57 -18.78
N ALA A 46 0.83 -10.69 -19.60
CA ALA A 46 2.14 -10.89 -20.22
C ALA A 46 3.27 -11.00 -19.18
N MET A 47 3.18 -10.29 -18.06
CA MET A 47 4.16 -10.41 -16.97
C MET A 47 3.92 -11.60 -16.04
N GLY A 48 2.83 -12.36 -16.22
CA GLY A 48 2.55 -13.60 -15.47
C GLY A 48 1.48 -13.49 -14.38
N ILE A 49 0.64 -12.45 -14.39
CA ILE A 49 -0.60 -12.42 -13.59
C ILE A 49 -1.67 -13.23 -14.31
N VAL A 50 -2.24 -14.23 -13.65
CA VAL A 50 -3.15 -15.22 -14.25
C VAL A 50 -4.42 -15.38 -13.43
N PRO A 51 -5.49 -15.94 -14.03
CA PRO A 51 -6.70 -16.30 -13.29
C PRO A 51 -6.39 -17.16 -12.05
N GLY A 52 -7.03 -16.84 -10.92
CA GLY A 52 -6.82 -17.53 -9.64
C GLY A 52 -5.79 -16.89 -8.72
N ASP A 53 -4.96 -15.97 -9.22
CA ASP A 53 -3.99 -15.26 -8.39
C ASP A 53 -4.66 -14.40 -7.31
N VAL A 54 -4.02 -14.30 -6.15
CA VAL A 54 -4.26 -13.21 -5.19
C VAL A 54 -3.21 -12.13 -5.44
N VAL A 55 -3.62 -10.89 -5.68
CA VAL A 55 -2.72 -9.76 -5.97
C VAL A 55 -2.91 -8.67 -4.93
N MET A 56 -1.83 -8.28 -4.25
CA MET A 56 -1.79 -7.08 -3.40
C MET A 56 -1.22 -5.92 -4.20
N LEU A 57 -2.07 -4.94 -4.52
CA LEU A 57 -1.74 -3.84 -5.42
C LEU A 57 -1.21 -2.62 -4.67
N HIS A 58 -0.01 -2.17 -5.04
CA HIS A 58 0.54 -0.85 -4.75
C HIS A 58 0.78 -0.13 -6.07
N SER A 59 0.35 1.12 -6.19
CA SER A 59 0.33 1.78 -7.51
C SER A 59 0.42 3.29 -7.47
N SER A 60 0.83 3.86 -8.60
CA SER A 60 0.77 5.30 -8.88
C SER A 60 0.00 5.53 -10.17
N LEU A 61 -1.26 5.97 -10.05
CA LEU A 61 -2.10 6.28 -11.21
C LEU A 61 -1.44 7.30 -12.15
N LYS A 62 -0.75 8.29 -11.57
CA LYS A 62 -0.02 9.31 -12.35
C LYS A 62 1.09 8.70 -13.22
N SER A 63 1.72 7.62 -12.77
CA SER A 63 2.81 6.96 -13.51
C SER A 63 2.31 6.14 -14.69
N LEU A 64 1.01 5.83 -14.76
CA LEU A 64 0.42 5.03 -15.83
C LEU A 64 0.15 5.84 -17.11
N GLY A 65 0.25 7.17 -17.06
CA GLY A 65 -0.19 8.04 -18.15
C GLY A 65 -1.69 8.32 -18.09
N TYR A 66 -2.31 8.60 -19.24
CA TYR A 66 -3.75 8.83 -19.31
C TYR A 66 -4.50 7.52 -19.45
N VAL A 67 -5.18 7.08 -18.39
CA VAL A 67 -6.00 5.86 -18.42
C VAL A 67 -7.45 6.21 -18.77
N ASP A 68 -7.98 5.61 -19.83
CA ASP A 68 -9.39 5.73 -20.17
C ASP A 68 -10.26 5.12 -19.08
N GLY A 69 -11.13 5.92 -18.47
CA GLY A 69 -11.93 5.51 -17.30
C GLY A 69 -11.19 5.63 -15.96
N GLY A 70 -9.95 6.13 -15.94
CA GLY A 70 -9.21 6.51 -14.75
C GLY A 70 -9.00 5.36 -13.75
N ALA A 71 -9.06 5.67 -12.46
CA ALA A 71 -8.81 4.72 -11.38
C ALA A 71 -9.70 3.47 -11.45
N GLN A 72 -10.97 3.63 -11.83
CA GLN A 72 -11.91 2.52 -11.92
C GLN A 72 -11.47 1.51 -12.99
N ALA A 73 -11.07 1.98 -14.18
CA ALA A 73 -10.59 1.10 -15.24
C ALA A 73 -9.32 0.32 -14.85
N VAL A 74 -8.41 0.93 -14.08
CA VAL A 74 -7.23 0.23 -13.56
C VAL A 74 -7.64 -0.89 -12.59
N LEU A 75 -8.51 -0.62 -11.62
CA LEU A 75 -8.95 -1.63 -10.64
C LEU A 75 -9.71 -2.77 -11.31
N GLU A 76 -10.60 -2.44 -12.24
CA GLU A 76 -11.32 -3.44 -13.02
C GLU A 76 -10.38 -4.27 -13.89
N ALA A 77 -9.34 -3.67 -14.50
CA ALA A 77 -8.34 -4.41 -15.27
C ALA A 77 -7.53 -5.36 -14.39
N VAL A 78 -7.07 -4.92 -13.22
CA VAL A 78 -6.31 -5.79 -12.30
C VAL A 78 -7.19 -6.94 -11.81
N HIS A 79 -8.44 -6.65 -11.44
CA HIS A 79 -9.39 -7.69 -11.02
C HIS A 79 -9.74 -8.65 -12.17
N GLU A 80 -9.87 -8.16 -13.40
CA GLU A 80 -10.11 -8.99 -14.60
C GLU A 80 -8.90 -9.87 -14.95
N ALA A 81 -7.67 -9.36 -14.75
CA ALA A 81 -6.45 -10.13 -14.99
C ALA A 81 -6.35 -11.37 -14.08
N VAL A 82 -6.82 -11.26 -12.83
CA VAL A 82 -6.86 -12.38 -11.87
C VAL A 82 -8.17 -13.18 -11.91
N SER A 83 -9.15 -12.76 -12.70
CA SER A 83 -10.44 -13.45 -12.82
C SER A 83 -10.45 -14.51 -13.92
N PRO A 84 -11.25 -15.60 -13.79
CA PRO A 84 -12.04 -15.98 -12.62
C PRO A 84 -11.17 -16.55 -11.48
N GLY A 85 -11.71 -16.58 -10.27
CA GLY A 85 -11.12 -17.29 -9.13
C GLY A 85 -10.06 -16.52 -8.34
N GLY A 86 -9.50 -15.43 -8.87
CA GLY A 86 -8.50 -14.62 -8.17
C GLY A 86 -9.10 -13.54 -7.28
N THR A 87 -8.23 -12.88 -6.52
CA THR A 87 -8.61 -11.84 -5.54
C THR A 87 -7.69 -10.63 -5.66
N LEU A 88 -8.29 -9.43 -5.78
CA LEU A 88 -7.57 -8.17 -5.70
C LEU A 88 -7.61 -7.65 -4.26
N VAL A 89 -6.43 -7.38 -3.71
CA VAL A 89 -6.21 -6.81 -2.37
C VAL A 89 -5.60 -5.41 -2.53
N VAL A 90 -6.17 -4.43 -1.85
CA VAL A 90 -5.77 -3.02 -1.94
C VAL A 90 -5.66 -2.44 -0.53
N PRO A 91 -4.48 -1.95 -0.12
CA PRO A 91 -4.36 -1.08 1.05
C PRO A 91 -5.31 0.12 0.96
N THR A 92 -6.15 0.33 1.97
CA THR A 92 -7.16 1.39 2.02
C THR A 92 -7.06 2.20 3.32
N TYR A 93 -5.83 2.53 3.73
CA TYR A 93 -5.54 3.15 5.02
C TYR A 93 -6.30 4.46 5.21
N TYR A 94 -6.76 4.67 6.44
CA TYR A 94 -7.25 5.97 6.90
C TYR A 94 -6.35 6.45 8.04
N LEU A 95 -5.62 7.53 7.80
CA LEU A 95 -4.60 8.11 8.66
C LEU A 95 -4.90 9.61 8.83
N PRO A 96 -5.91 9.98 9.63
CA PRO A 96 -6.35 11.37 9.76
C PRO A 96 -5.27 12.28 10.37
N GLY A 97 -4.34 11.73 11.16
CA GLY A 97 -3.17 12.46 11.67
C GLY A 97 -1.98 12.54 10.69
N GLY A 98 -2.10 11.97 9.49
CA GLY A 98 -1.04 11.86 8.48
C GLY A 98 0.04 10.81 8.79
N THR A 99 0.21 10.44 10.06
CA THR A 99 1.10 9.36 10.52
C THR A 99 0.38 8.49 11.55
N ILE A 100 0.91 7.28 11.80
CA ILE A 100 0.40 6.40 12.88
C ILE A 100 0.48 7.13 14.22
N TYR A 101 1.65 7.68 14.54
CA TYR A 101 1.89 8.38 15.80
C TYR A 101 0.90 9.52 16.03
N ASN A 102 0.74 10.44 15.07
CA ASN A 102 -0.19 11.55 15.20
C ASN A 102 -1.65 11.10 15.29
N THR A 103 -2.02 10.03 14.57
CA THR A 103 -3.36 9.46 14.67
C THR A 103 -3.62 8.88 16.06
N CYS A 104 -2.60 8.29 16.69
CA CYS A 104 -2.70 7.79 18.07
C CYS A 104 -2.87 8.91 19.11
N GLN A 105 -2.47 10.14 18.79
CA GLN A 105 -2.68 11.32 19.66
C GLN A 105 -4.10 11.89 19.57
N MET A 106 -4.94 11.41 18.65
CA MET A 106 -6.30 11.93 18.46
C MET A 106 -7.29 11.22 19.40
N THR A 107 -7.60 11.83 20.55
CA THR A 107 -8.42 11.20 21.61
C THR A 107 -9.87 10.92 21.23
N ASP A 108 -10.44 11.73 20.33
CA ASP A 108 -11.84 11.60 19.89
C ASP A 108 -11.99 10.77 18.61
N TYR A 109 -10.89 10.19 18.11
CA TYR A 109 -10.89 9.41 16.89
C TYR A 109 -11.50 8.02 17.11
N VAL A 110 -12.50 7.69 16.28
CA VAL A 110 -13.09 6.35 16.17
C VAL A 110 -13.11 5.98 14.70
N PHE A 111 -12.34 4.97 14.31
CA PHE A 111 -12.38 4.45 12.94
C PHE A 111 -13.69 3.71 12.69
N ASP A 112 -14.32 3.97 11.56
CA ASP A 112 -15.48 3.22 11.08
C ASP A 112 -15.22 2.82 9.62
N PRO A 113 -15.13 1.51 9.30
CA PRO A 113 -14.83 1.04 7.96
C PRO A 113 -15.92 1.38 6.93
N ARG A 114 -17.14 1.73 7.37
CA ARG A 114 -18.29 2.12 6.52
C ARG A 114 -18.24 3.59 6.11
N GLU A 115 -17.69 4.45 6.97
CA GLU A 115 -17.73 5.91 6.78
C GLU A 115 -16.42 6.48 6.23
N HIS A 116 -15.29 5.95 6.68
CA HIS A 116 -14.00 6.57 6.40
C HIS A 116 -13.44 6.16 5.03
N GLY A 117 -12.90 7.11 4.28
CA GLY A 117 -12.24 6.86 2.99
C GLY A 117 -10.83 6.29 3.14
N SER A 118 -9.95 6.64 2.19
CA SER A 118 -8.52 6.38 2.28
C SER A 118 -7.68 7.67 2.16
N ASN A 119 -6.46 7.66 2.71
CA ASN A 119 -5.49 8.74 2.55
C ASN A 119 -4.39 8.41 1.52
N LEU A 120 -4.51 7.31 0.79
CA LEU A 120 -3.47 6.81 -0.11
C LEU A 120 -3.60 7.30 -1.56
N GLY A 121 -4.79 7.72 -1.98
CA GLY A 121 -5.05 8.31 -3.30
C GLY A 121 -6.27 7.73 -4.00
N ALA A 122 -6.44 8.12 -5.27
CA ALA A 122 -7.66 7.87 -6.03
C ALA A 122 -8.00 6.37 -6.21
N LEU A 123 -7.01 5.49 -6.32
CA LEU A 123 -7.24 4.05 -6.52
C LEU A 123 -7.90 3.42 -5.27
N PRO A 124 -7.32 3.50 -4.06
CA PRO A 124 -7.99 3.06 -2.84
C PRO A 124 -9.37 3.68 -2.61
N ASP A 125 -9.54 5.00 -2.85
CA ASP A 125 -10.83 5.68 -2.68
C ASP A 125 -11.91 5.21 -3.68
N THR A 126 -11.51 4.87 -4.91
CA THR A 126 -12.40 4.26 -5.89
C THR A 126 -12.71 2.82 -5.53
N PHE A 127 -11.73 2.05 -5.05
CA PHE A 127 -11.90 0.65 -4.68
C PHE A 127 -12.91 0.47 -3.54
N LEU A 128 -12.91 1.37 -2.54
CA LEU A 128 -13.89 1.37 -1.44
C LEU A 128 -15.35 1.54 -1.91
N LYS A 129 -15.58 2.02 -3.14
CA LYS A 129 -16.92 2.22 -3.72
C LYS A 129 -17.36 1.07 -4.63
N MET A 130 -16.48 0.11 -4.89
CA MET A 130 -16.80 -1.03 -5.76
C MET A 130 -17.74 -2.01 -5.04
N PRO A 131 -18.71 -2.60 -5.75
CA PRO A 131 -19.61 -3.60 -5.16
C PRO A 131 -18.84 -4.87 -4.79
N GLY A 132 -19.24 -5.51 -3.69
CA GLY A 132 -18.70 -6.81 -3.26
C GLY A 132 -17.35 -6.76 -2.55
N ILE A 133 -16.77 -5.57 -2.33
CA ILE A 133 -15.54 -5.44 -1.56
C ILE A 133 -15.77 -5.81 -0.08
N ARG A 134 -14.74 -6.37 0.54
CA ARG A 134 -14.63 -6.55 1.99
C ARG A 134 -13.49 -5.69 2.52
N ARG A 135 -13.63 -5.13 3.72
CA ARG A 135 -12.61 -4.28 4.34
C ARG A 135 -12.30 -4.76 5.76
N SER A 136 -11.02 -4.78 6.09
CA SER A 136 -10.57 -5.13 7.43
C SER A 136 -10.83 -3.99 8.40
N ILE A 137 -11.06 -4.30 9.67
CA ILE A 137 -11.16 -3.30 10.73
C ILE A 137 -9.75 -3.08 11.32
N HIS A 138 -9.13 -1.92 11.06
CA HIS A 138 -7.92 -1.48 11.73
C HIS A 138 -7.84 0.05 11.67
N PRO A 139 -7.57 0.75 12.78
CA PRO A 139 -7.80 2.20 12.90
C PRO A 139 -6.84 3.05 12.07
N THR A 140 -5.76 2.48 11.53
CA THR A 140 -4.78 3.23 10.74
C THR A 140 -4.43 2.57 9.40
N HIS A 141 -4.67 1.27 9.26
CA HIS A 141 -4.07 0.43 8.21
C HIS A 141 -5.06 -0.57 7.63
N SER A 142 -6.34 -0.19 7.54
CA SER A 142 -7.33 -1.06 6.92
C SER A 142 -6.94 -1.45 5.50
N VAL A 143 -7.17 -2.72 5.14
CA VAL A 143 -6.99 -3.28 3.81
C VAL A 143 -8.36 -3.71 3.28
N SER A 144 -8.59 -3.54 1.99
CA SER A 144 -9.78 -4.02 1.31
C SER A 144 -9.44 -5.11 0.31
N ALA A 145 -10.38 -6.02 0.05
CA ALA A 145 -10.21 -7.08 -0.93
C ALA A 145 -11.50 -7.36 -1.71
N LEU A 146 -11.36 -7.87 -2.93
CA LEU A 146 -12.44 -8.26 -3.84
C LEU A 146 -12.08 -9.60 -4.52
N GLY A 147 -12.91 -10.62 -4.33
CA GLY A 147 -12.72 -11.96 -4.88
C GLY A 147 -12.92 -13.07 -3.83
N PRO A 148 -12.71 -14.35 -4.20
CA PRO A 148 -13.01 -15.50 -3.34
C PRO A 148 -12.26 -15.52 -2.01
N GLN A 149 -11.04 -14.96 -1.95
CA GLN A 149 -10.23 -14.91 -0.73
C GLN A 149 -10.46 -13.65 0.11
N ALA A 150 -11.35 -12.74 -0.32
CA ALA A 150 -11.49 -11.42 0.30
C ALA A 150 -11.84 -11.49 1.78
N GLU A 151 -12.82 -12.33 2.15
CA GLU A 151 -13.26 -12.50 3.54
C GLU A 151 -12.12 -12.99 4.43
N TYR A 152 -11.44 -14.06 4.00
CA TYR A 152 -10.31 -14.61 4.73
C TYR A 152 -9.21 -13.56 4.92
N ILE A 153 -8.75 -12.91 3.84
CA ILE A 153 -7.63 -11.95 3.89
C ILE A 153 -7.91 -10.80 4.87
N VAL A 154 -9.10 -10.22 4.85
CA VAL A 154 -9.41 -9.02 5.64
C VAL A 154 -10.00 -9.30 7.03
N SER A 155 -10.28 -10.56 7.37
CA SER A 155 -10.91 -10.92 8.65
C SER A 155 -10.04 -10.58 9.86
N THR A 156 -10.63 -10.45 11.05
CA THR A 156 -9.93 -10.36 12.37
C THR A 156 -8.73 -9.41 12.52
N HIS A 157 -8.50 -8.44 11.64
CA HIS A 157 -7.34 -7.54 11.72
C HIS A 157 -7.34 -6.71 13.02
N HIS A 158 -8.51 -6.43 13.56
CA HIS A 158 -8.70 -5.77 14.85
C HIS A 158 -8.30 -6.64 16.06
N LEU A 159 -8.12 -7.95 15.87
CA LEU A 159 -7.65 -8.90 16.89
C LEU A 159 -6.14 -9.13 16.81
N ALA A 160 -5.48 -8.67 15.73
CA ALA A 160 -4.04 -8.84 15.57
C ALA A 160 -3.28 -8.05 16.65
N PRO A 161 -2.18 -8.60 17.20
CA PRO A 161 -1.38 -7.91 18.21
C PRO A 161 -0.57 -6.73 17.63
N SER A 162 -0.44 -6.68 16.31
CA SER A 162 0.34 -5.69 15.56
C SER A 162 -0.35 -5.37 14.24
N ILE A 163 0.19 -4.38 13.51
CA ILE A 163 -0.45 -3.86 12.30
C ILE A 163 -0.25 -4.83 11.12
N PHE A 164 0.97 -5.36 10.98
CA PHE A 164 1.39 -6.10 9.80
C PHE A 164 1.69 -7.56 10.10
N GLY A 165 1.76 -7.99 11.36
CA GLY A 165 2.19 -9.33 11.76
C GLY A 165 1.08 -10.37 11.75
N GLU A 166 1.16 -11.30 12.70
CA GLU A 166 0.22 -12.41 12.88
C GLU A 166 -1.25 -11.96 12.89
N GLY A 167 -2.10 -12.64 12.12
CA GLY A 167 -3.53 -12.35 12.00
C GLY A 167 -3.87 -11.13 11.13
N SER A 168 -2.87 -10.42 10.60
CA SER A 168 -3.09 -9.27 9.72
C SER A 168 -3.35 -9.69 8.26
N PRO A 169 -3.88 -8.78 7.42
CA PRO A 169 -3.99 -9.01 5.98
C PRO A 169 -2.66 -9.31 5.28
N TRP A 170 -1.52 -8.84 5.80
CA TRP A 170 -0.20 -9.11 5.23
C TRP A 170 0.25 -10.54 5.48
N GLU A 171 0.10 -11.03 6.70
CA GLU A 171 0.41 -12.43 7.02
C GLU A 171 -0.52 -13.38 6.25
N ARG A 172 -1.80 -13.05 6.09
CA ARG A 172 -2.68 -13.86 5.24
C ARG A 172 -2.29 -13.84 3.77
N CYS A 173 -1.87 -12.69 3.25
CA CYS A 173 -1.29 -12.63 1.91
C CYS A 173 -0.04 -13.51 1.79
N LEU A 174 0.80 -13.61 2.84
CA LEU A 174 1.91 -14.57 2.91
C LEU A 174 1.41 -16.03 2.89
N GLN A 175 0.38 -16.35 3.67
CA GLN A 175 -0.19 -17.71 3.77
C GLN A 175 -0.78 -18.21 2.45
N VAL A 176 -1.43 -17.34 1.65
CA VAL A 176 -1.94 -17.69 0.30
C VAL A 176 -0.94 -17.43 -0.83
N ASN A 177 0.29 -17.06 -0.49
CA ASN A 177 1.34 -16.68 -1.42
C ASN A 177 0.91 -15.65 -2.48
N ALA A 178 0.25 -14.58 -2.03
CA ALA A 178 -0.19 -13.51 -2.91
C ALA A 178 0.97 -12.87 -3.68
N LYS A 179 0.70 -12.36 -4.88
CA LYS A 179 1.66 -11.54 -5.64
C LYS A 179 1.58 -10.10 -5.17
N VAL A 180 2.66 -9.59 -4.61
CA VAL A 180 2.81 -8.17 -4.27
C VAL A 180 3.17 -7.43 -5.56
N LEU A 181 2.23 -6.64 -6.08
CA LEU A 181 2.32 -5.97 -7.38
C LEU A 181 2.59 -4.48 -7.20
N GLY A 182 3.75 -4.02 -7.67
CA GLY A 182 4.05 -2.61 -7.85
C GLY A 182 3.73 -2.16 -9.28
N LEU A 183 2.78 -1.25 -9.42
CA LEU A 183 2.37 -0.68 -10.71
C LEU A 183 2.74 0.80 -10.82
N GLY A 184 3.82 1.09 -11.55
CA GLY A 184 4.33 2.47 -11.73
C GLY A 184 4.99 3.05 -10.48
N ILE A 185 5.52 2.19 -9.60
CA ILE A 185 6.18 2.57 -8.34
C ILE A 185 7.52 1.86 -8.17
N THR A 186 8.38 2.45 -7.33
CA THR A 186 9.58 1.79 -6.77
C THR A 186 9.19 0.92 -5.56
N MET A 187 10.19 0.33 -4.87
CA MET A 187 9.95 -0.47 -3.67
C MET A 187 9.46 0.37 -2.47
N GLY A 188 9.78 1.66 -2.40
CA GLY A 188 9.54 2.50 -1.22
C GLY A 188 8.08 2.63 -0.75
N PRO A 189 7.08 2.71 -1.63
CA PRO A 189 5.67 2.79 -1.22
C PRO A 189 5.01 1.45 -0.84
N VAL A 190 5.71 0.33 -1.00
CA VAL A 190 5.15 -1.00 -0.74
C VAL A 190 5.12 -1.26 0.76
N THR A 191 4.06 -1.80 1.32
CA THR A 191 4.01 -2.00 2.79
C THR A 191 4.39 -3.40 3.24
N PHE A 192 4.60 -4.31 2.30
CA PHE A 192 4.78 -5.73 2.59
C PHE A 192 6.04 -6.02 3.43
N TYR A 193 7.07 -5.18 3.35
CA TYR A 193 8.27 -5.37 4.15
C TYR A 193 8.08 -5.14 5.66
N HIS A 194 7.02 -4.44 6.07
CA HIS A 194 6.71 -4.24 7.48
C HIS A 194 6.20 -5.52 8.16
N LEU A 195 5.78 -6.52 7.38
CA LEU A 195 5.43 -7.84 7.89
C LEU A 195 6.60 -8.43 8.71
N LEU A 196 7.84 -8.29 8.23
CA LEU A 196 9.01 -8.82 8.95
C LEU A 196 9.19 -8.17 10.33
N GLU A 197 9.01 -6.85 10.43
CA GLU A 197 9.13 -6.14 11.71
C GLU A 197 8.16 -6.68 12.74
N ASP A 198 6.91 -6.90 12.31
CA ASP A 198 5.81 -7.30 13.19
C ASP A 198 5.73 -8.82 13.43
N MET A 199 6.35 -9.63 12.55
CA MET A 199 6.54 -11.07 12.78
C MET A 199 7.72 -11.36 13.71
N TRP A 200 8.80 -10.56 13.64
CA TRP A 200 9.99 -10.77 14.47
C TRP A 200 9.89 -10.08 15.83
N LEU A 201 9.17 -8.96 15.95
CA LEU A 201 9.02 -8.19 17.19
C LEU A 201 10.39 -7.97 17.87
N ASP A 202 10.60 -8.49 19.08
CA ASP A 202 11.85 -8.38 19.85
C ASP A 202 13.06 -9.02 19.16
N ARG A 203 12.85 -9.91 18.17
CA ARG A 203 13.93 -10.49 17.35
C ARG A 203 14.38 -9.56 16.22
N PHE A 204 13.61 -8.52 15.90
CA PHE A 204 14.02 -7.55 14.90
C PHE A 204 15.24 -6.78 15.41
N PRO A 205 16.32 -6.60 14.61
CA PRO A 205 17.61 -6.14 15.12
C PRO A 205 17.65 -4.67 15.56
N LEU A 206 16.55 -3.94 15.40
CA LEU A 206 16.42 -2.53 15.76
C LEU A 206 15.14 -2.34 16.58
N PRO A 207 15.17 -1.61 17.70
CA PRO A 207 13.96 -1.30 18.48
C PRO A 207 13.19 -0.16 17.80
N VAL A 208 12.55 -0.46 16.67
CA VAL A 208 11.89 0.54 15.81
C VAL A 208 10.51 0.96 16.30
N ARG A 209 9.95 0.31 17.31
CA ARG A 209 8.62 0.62 17.85
C ARG A 209 8.75 1.47 19.12
N LEU A 210 7.78 2.35 19.35
CA LEU A 210 7.65 3.00 20.65
C LEU A 210 7.30 1.95 21.72
N PRO A 211 7.72 2.15 22.98
CA PRO A 211 7.34 1.25 24.09
C PRO A 211 5.86 1.36 24.45
N GLU A 212 5.20 2.44 24.08
CA GLU A 212 3.79 2.70 24.38
C GLU A 212 2.87 2.00 23.37
N VAL A 213 1.89 1.27 23.89
CA VAL A 213 0.79 0.67 23.12
C VAL A 213 -0.44 1.54 23.26
N PHE A 214 -0.90 2.10 22.15
CA PHE A 214 -2.12 2.91 22.09
C PHE A 214 -3.32 2.01 21.82
N LYS A 215 -4.46 2.30 22.44
CA LYS A 215 -5.72 1.59 22.19
C LYS A 215 -6.66 2.50 21.40
N LEU A 216 -6.66 2.34 20.08
CA LEU A 216 -7.48 3.18 19.21
C LEU A 216 -8.85 2.53 19.04
N LYS A 217 -9.89 3.38 19.05
CA LYS A 217 -11.26 2.93 18.95
C LYS A 217 -11.64 2.67 17.50
N CYS A 218 -12.32 1.56 17.26
CA CYS A 218 -12.98 1.25 15.99
C CYS A 218 -14.45 0.90 16.22
N ARG A 219 -15.28 1.04 15.20
CA ARG A 219 -16.55 0.32 15.12
C ARG A 219 -16.39 -0.91 14.26
N ASP A 220 -16.87 -2.05 14.74
CA ASP A 220 -16.99 -3.26 13.92
C ASP A 220 -18.15 -3.15 12.92
N TRP A 221 -18.36 -4.22 12.16
CA TRP A 221 -19.40 -4.28 11.13
C TRP A 221 -20.82 -4.27 11.72
N GLU A 222 -20.99 -4.73 12.95
CA GLU A 222 -22.21 -4.70 13.75
C GLU A 222 -22.44 -3.33 14.43
N GLY A 223 -21.44 -2.44 14.39
CA GLY A 223 -21.50 -1.10 14.97
C GLY A 223 -21.06 -1.01 16.42
N GLN A 224 -20.58 -2.11 17.00
CA GLN A 224 -20.03 -2.15 18.36
C GLN A 224 -18.68 -1.47 18.41
N LEU A 225 -18.41 -0.81 19.53
CA LEU A 225 -17.14 -0.14 19.79
C LEU A 225 -16.12 -1.19 20.27
N ILE A 226 -14.99 -1.26 19.58
CA ILE A 226 -13.86 -2.11 19.95
C ILE A 226 -12.59 -1.26 20.09
N GLU A 227 -11.63 -1.75 20.86
CA GLU A 227 -10.31 -1.15 20.98
C GLU A 227 -9.28 -2.04 20.27
N VAL A 228 -8.46 -1.42 19.42
CA VAL A 228 -7.42 -2.10 18.65
C VAL A 228 -6.06 -1.61 19.13
N PRO A 229 -5.14 -2.50 19.52
CA PRO A 229 -3.80 -2.11 19.93
C PRO A 229 -3.00 -1.60 18.73
N VAL A 230 -2.31 -0.48 18.90
CA VAL A 230 -1.45 0.12 17.88
C VAL A 230 -0.16 0.57 18.55
N THR A 231 0.96 0.05 18.07
CA THR A 231 2.31 0.48 18.48
C THR A 231 2.97 1.21 17.32
N PRO A 232 3.07 2.55 17.35
CA PRO A 232 3.68 3.32 16.28
C PRO A 232 5.17 2.99 16.12
N LEU A 233 5.67 3.21 14.90
CA LEU A 233 7.10 3.39 14.67
C LEU A 233 7.61 4.57 15.52
N ASP A 234 8.76 4.40 16.17
CA ASP A 234 9.49 5.49 16.80
C ASP A 234 9.97 6.48 15.71
N PRO A 235 9.53 7.76 15.76
CA PRO A 235 9.85 8.75 14.75
C PRO A 235 11.35 8.92 14.46
N GLN A 236 12.24 8.57 15.39
CA GLN A 236 13.68 8.67 15.16
C GLN A 236 14.18 7.80 13.99
N TYR A 237 13.46 6.72 13.64
CA TYR A 237 13.83 5.83 12.54
C TYR A 237 13.26 6.26 11.18
N ASN A 238 12.32 7.22 11.14
CA ASN A 238 11.71 7.70 9.89
C ASN A 238 12.72 8.16 8.82
N PRO A 239 13.84 8.85 9.15
CA PRO A 239 14.82 9.25 8.15
C PRO A 239 15.52 8.06 7.47
N ARG A 240 15.65 6.93 8.18
CA ARG A 240 16.41 5.75 7.75
C ARG A 240 15.55 4.73 7.00
N ARG A 241 14.23 4.79 7.19
CA ARG A 241 13.28 3.81 6.66
C ARG A 241 13.19 3.86 5.14
N ILE A 242 13.05 2.70 4.50
CA ILE A 242 12.92 2.55 3.04
C ILE A 242 11.78 3.40 2.42
N ASP A 243 10.71 3.62 3.17
CA ASP A 243 9.57 4.49 2.80
C ASP A 243 9.98 5.94 2.52
N ASN A 244 11.08 6.38 3.13
CA ASN A 244 11.53 7.74 3.01
C ASN A 244 12.08 7.95 1.59
N LYS A 245 11.60 9.00 0.91
CA LYS A 245 12.03 9.34 -0.45
C LYS A 245 13.53 9.65 -0.54
N ALA A 246 14.17 10.04 0.57
CA ALA A 246 15.62 10.23 0.63
C ALA A 246 16.39 8.91 0.56
N ARG A 247 15.73 7.78 0.84
CA ARG A 247 16.32 6.42 0.81
C ARG A 247 16.15 5.72 -0.54
N ALA A 248 16.33 6.47 -1.62
CA ALA A 248 16.29 5.91 -2.97
C ALA A 248 17.39 4.86 -3.21
N ASP A 249 18.53 5.00 -2.51
CA ASP A 249 19.61 4.02 -2.45
C ASP A 249 19.12 2.65 -1.96
N LEU A 250 18.37 2.64 -0.85
CA LEU A 250 17.86 1.42 -0.24
C LEU A 250 16.74 0.80 -1.09
N GLN A 251 15.85 1.65 -1.63
CA GLN A 251 14.82 1.20 -2.57
C GLN A 251 15.43 0.51 -3.79
N GLN A 252 16.48 1.11 -4.37
CA GLN A 252 17.18 0.53 -5.51
C GLN A 252 17.91 -0.76 -5.13
N PHE A 253 18.58 -0.80 -3.97
CA PHE A 253 19.22 -2.01 -3.48
C PHE A 253 18.25 -3.20 -3.43
N PHE A 254 17.06 -3.04 -2.84
CA PHE A 254 16.08 -4.13 -2.77
C PHE A 254 15.54 -4.52 -4.15
N MET A 255 15.32 -3.56 -5.05
CA MET A 255 14.93 -3.85 -6.44
C MET A 255 16.00 -4.68 -7.16
N ASP A 256 17.27 -4.29 -7.05
CA ASP A 256 18.40 -4.96 -7.70
C ASP A 256 18.64 -6.34 -7.08
N ASP A 257 18.56 -6.45 -5.76
CA ASP A 257 18.69 -7.70 -5.03
C ASP A 257 17.64 -8.71 -5.45
N PHE A 258 16.37 -8.32 -5.44
CA PHE A 258 15.26 -9.20 -5.81
C PHE A 258 15.29 -9.58 -7.29
N SER A 259 15.76 -8.67 -8.15
CA SER A 259 15.96 -8.94 -9.58
C SER A 259 17.11 -9.93 -9.80
N ARG A 260 18.24 -9.73 -9.12
CA ARG A 260 19.44 -10.57 -9.23
C ARG A 260 19.16 -12.01 -8.83
N VAL A 261 18.43 -12.24 -7.74
CA VAL A 261 18.05 -13.58 -7.27
C VAL A 261 16.80 -14.13 -7.99
N GLY A 262 16.26 -13.39 -8.95
CA GLY A 262 15.20 -13.86 -9.86
C GLY A 262 13.78 -13.92 -9.27
N ILE A 263 13.55 -13.37 -8.08
CA ILE A 263 12.23 -13.37 -7.42
C ILE A 263 11.35 -12.20 -7.87
N LEU A 264 11.95 -11.09 -8.30
CA LEU A 264 11.22 -9.98 -8.92
C LEU A 264 10.92 -10.29 -10.38
N LYS A 265 9.64 -10.28 -10.74
CA LYS A 265 9.16 -10.44 -12.12
C LYS A 265 8.84 -9.07 -12.69
N PRO A 266 9.70 -8.51 -13.56
CA PRO A 266 9.44 -7.21 -14.16
C PRO A 266 8.39 -7.32 -15.28
N GLY A 267 7.72 -6.22 -15.57
CA GLY A 267 6.73 -6.11 -16.63
C GLY A 267 6.50 -4.66 -17.05
N LYS A 268 5.67 -4.48 -18.07
CA LYS A 268 5.21 -3.18 -18.54
C LYS A 268 3.69 -3.22 -18.68
N VAL A 269 3.01 -2.21 -18.13
CA VAL A 269 1.54 -2.11 -18.14
C VAL A 269 1.18 -0.71 -18.61
N GLY A 270 0.66 -0.62 -19.85
CA GLY A 270 0.64 0.65 -20.57
C GLY A 270 2.06 1.17 -20.77
N GLU A 271 2.33 2.42 -20.36
CA GLU A 271 3.68 3.00 -20.38
C GLU A 271 4.44 2.86 -19.04
N ALA A 272 3.81 2.35 -17.99
CA ALA A 272 4.44 2.22 -16.69
C ALA A 272 5.26 0.94 -16.57
N SER A 273 6.42 1.04 -15.92
CA SER A 273 7.10 -0.12 -15.35
C SER A 273 6.20 -0.75 -14.28
N ALA A 274 6.13 -2.06 -14.31
CA ALA A 274 5.44 -2.88 -13.31
C ALA A 274 6.38 -3.98 -12.84
N TRP A 275 6.10 -4.53 -11.66
CA TRP A 275 6.80 -5.69 -11.14
C TRP A 275 5.94 -6.41 -10.13
N TYR A 276 6.13 -7.72 -9.97
CA TYR A 276 5.63 -8.42 -8.80
C TYR A 276 6.68 -9.33 -8.18
N VAL A 277 6.48 -9.64 -6.90
CA VAL A 277 7.19 -10.68 -6.15
C VAL A 277 6.13 -11.50 -5.43
N THR A 278 6.31 -12.81 -5.32
CA THR A 278 5.40 -13.62 -4.48
C THR A 278 5.62 -13.27 -3.01
N ALA A 279 4.58 -13.31 -2.19
CA ALA A 279 4.65 -12.93 -0.79
C ALA A 279 5.65 -13.81 -0.01
N GLN A 280 5.71 -15.10 -0.33
CA GLN A 280 6.66 -16.04 0.27
C GLN A 280 8.11 -15.73 -0.12
N ASP A 281 8.38 -15.49 -1.40
CA ASP A 281 9.74 -15.13 -1.84
C ASP A 281 10.17 -13.78 -1.26
N PHE A 282 9.26 -12.80 -1.23
CA PHE A 282 9.52 -11.49 -0.63
C PHE A 282 9.90 -11.66 0.84
N TYR A 283 9.06 -12.32 1.63
CA TYR A 283 9.29 -12.50 3.07
C TYR A 283 10.55 -13.30 3.36
N ALA A 284 10.75 -14.44 2.68
CA ALA A 284 11.95 -15.27 2.84
C ALA A 284 13.23 -14.50 2.50
N ARG A 285 13.20 -13.65 1.47
CA ARG A 285 14.36 -12.82 1.12
C ARG A 285 14.63 -11.74 2.16
N LEU A 286 13.60 -11.12 2.72
CA LEU A 286 13.75 -10.16 3.83
C LEU A 286 14.38 -10.84 5.06
N GLU A 287 13.93 -12.03 5.45
CA GLU A 287 14.53 -12.78 6.55
C GLU A 287 16.01 -13.09 6.30
N TRP A 288 16.33 -13.55 5.09
CA TRP A 288 17.69 -13.89 4.70
C TRP A 288 18.64 -12.68 4.72
N LEU A 289 18.17 -11.51 4.29
CA LEU A 289 18.91 -10.25 4.35
C LEU A 289 19.04 -9.74 5.78
N ALA A 290 17.97 -9.79 6.57
CA ALA A 290 17.95 -9.34 7.96
C ALA A 290 18.93 -10.16 8.82
N ALA A 291 19.04 -11.47 8.59
CA ALA A 291 20.03 -12.34 9.23
C ALA A 291 21.48 -11.94 8.91
N ARG A 292 21.71 -11.14 7.87
CA ARG A 292 23.01 -10.58 7.45
C ARG A 292 23.13 -9.09 7.78
N GLY A 293 22.24 -8.57 8.62
CA GLY A 293 22.27 -7.18 9.08
C GLY A 293 21.76 -6.18 8.05
N ILE A 294 21.07 -6.62 6.99
CA ILE A 294 20.46 -5.73 5.99
C ILE A 294 18.94 -5.74 6.20
N THR A 295 18.39 -4.63 6.68
CA THR A 295 16.95 -4.43 6.88
C THR A 295 16.46 -3.24 6.05
N ILE A 296 15.16 -2.95 6.13
CA ILE A 296 14.57 -1.73 5.56
C ILE A 296 15.02 -0.41 6.24
N TYR A 297 16.00 -0.48 7.16
CA TYR A 297 16.68 0.65 7.79
C TYR A 297 18.19 0.63 7.56
N ALA A 298 18.70 -0.28 6.71
CA ALA A 298 20.14 -0.43 6.48
C ALA A 298 20.76 0.89 6.01
N GLU A 299 21.94 1.23 6.53
CA GLU A 299 22.73 2.38 6.11
C GLU A 299 23.41 2.14 4.75
N PRO A 300 23.80 3.21 4.02
CA PRO A 300 24.54 3.10 2.76
C PRO A 300 25.75 2.17 2.84
N GLU A 301 26.50 2.19 3.95
CA GLU A 301 27.69 1.35 4.14
C GLU A 301 27.35 -0.14 4.30
N GLN A 302 26.14 -0.45 4.77
CA GLN A 302 25.67 -1.84 4.91
C GLN A 302 25.27 -2.41 3.55
N ILE A 303 24.60 -1.62 2.71
CA ILE A 303 24.15 -2.05 1.37
C ILE A 303 25.25 -1.98 0.30
N ALA A 304 26.34 -1.25 0.56
CA ALA A 304 27.50 -1.21 -0.33
C ALA A 304 28.36 -2.49 -0.29
N LYS A 305 28.18 -3.34 0.72
CA LYS A 305 28.95 -4.58 0.87
C LYS A 305 28.37 -5.66 -0.05
N PRO A 306 29.22 -6.46 -0.73
CA PRO A 306 28.74 -7.62 -1.48
C PRO A 306 27.94 -8.55 -0.57
N VAL A 307 26.72 -8.86 -1.01
CA VAL A 307 25.85 -9.79 -0.32
C VAL A 307 26.15 -11.18 -0.87
N LEU A 308 27.07 -11.89 -0.22
CA LEU A 308 27.52 -13.22 -0.65
C LEU A 308 26.36 -14.23 -0.49
N GLU A 309 26.09 -14.97 -1.57
CA GLU A 309 25.07 -16.03 -1.64
C GLU A 309 25.52 -17.32 -0.94
#